data_AF-A0A2N1R0J3-F1
#
_entry.id   AF-A0A2N1R0J3-F1
#
_cell.length_a   1.000
_cell.length_b   1.000
_cell.length_c   1.000
_cell.angle_alpha   90.00
_cell.angle_beta   90.00
_cell.angle_gamma   90.00
#
_symmetry.space_group_name_H-M   'P 1'
#
loop_
_entity.id
_entity.type
_entity.pdbx_description
1 polymer ?
#
loop_
_entity_poly.entity_id
_entity_poly.type
_entity_poly.pdbx_seq_one_letter_code
_entity_poly.pdbx_strand_id
1 'polypeptide(L)'
;MGTTSFSIPTWRRRDTSTARTRSPFSPSSGTNRPSEPRSSFSVKKGSPAGLPFSFCPGNVIVSSMEGSSSRKVDTIISARRIYSVDGQFSTAESMALRDGRIVALGGREDIEAAFHAARRIDLGESFVYPGFMDPHCHFLSYGYLLQRAWLFGTKSWEETVARLVAHHAEQPGAWVQGRGWDQNKWSPAQFPTNELLDRAFPREAVLAIRVDGHAAIANSAALAAAGIDASTTIEGGTVAISGGKPSGLLLDNAVDRVRDAIPPPGEATMRKALLAAQRNCFAAGLTSVSNAGTEMHEALLFGKMGGEAALSIRIYAMLAPTKENIEFFASRGPLAGDRLTIRSFKMFADGALGSRGARLLEPYADDPENLGLFTLDPAELDRVCRVARACGFQMNVHAIGDAAARLVLDAYERHLEPGNDLRWRIEHAQLVHDDDLPRFGRLGVIPSIQTTHATSDMAWIEFRLGASRMGRAHRYRDLLTQNGWIANGSDFPIEMIEPLRGFRSAVFRKDDEGLPAGGFQPLQALSRVEALRAMTIWAARANFEEENRGSLEPGKWADFTVLDTDIIEGDEDSIYKAQIHSVAVAGEFTFETPI
;
A
#
# COMPACT_ATOMS: atom_id res chain seq x y z
N MET A 1 -39.33 -35.04 -27.21
CA MET A 1 -38.66 -36.35 -27.12
C MET A 1 -37.28 -36.21 -27.75
N GLY A 2 -36.22 -36.62 -27.06
CA GLY A 2 -34.84 -36.62 -27.56
C GLY A 2 -33.85 -35.84 -26.71
N THR A 3 -33.61 -36.30 -25.48
CA THR A 3 -32.54 -35.85 -24.57
C THR A 3 -31.20 -36.44 -24.98
N THR A 4 -30.12 -35.64 -24.98
CA THR A 4 -28.74 -36.14 -24.94
C THR A 4 -27.96 -35.43 -23.84
N SER A 5 -27.60 -36.20 -22.81
CA SER A 5 -26.79 -35.82 -21.66
C SER A 5 -25.31 -36.04 -21.97
N PHE A 6 -24.45 -35.10 -21.58
CA PHE A 6 -22.99 -35.30 -21.54
C PHE A 6 -22.52 -35.44 -20.10
N SER A 7 -21.77 -36.51 -19.84
CA SER A 7 -21.22 -36.92 -18.55
C SER A 7 -19.78 -36.42 -18.40
N ILE A 8 -19.41 -36.00 -17.18
CA ILE A 8 -18.06 -35.54 -16.80
C ILE A 8 -17.24 -36.76 -16.32
N PRO A 9 -15.99 -36.99 -16.81
CA PRO A 9 -15.12 -38.03 -16.26
C PRO A 9 -14.37 -37.54 -15.00
N THR A 10 -14.42 -38.37 -13.95
CA THR A 10 -13.58 -38.27 -12.76
C THR A 10 -12.15 -38.74 -13.06
N TRP A 11 -11.16 -37.96 -12.64
CA TRP A 11 -9.73 -38.29 -12.81
C TRP A 11 -9.16 -38.97 -11.55
N ARG A 12 -8.76 -40.24 -11.69
CA ARG A 12 -7.89 -40.96 -10.73
C ARG A 12 -6.44 -40.59 -11.00
N ARG A 13 -5.70 -40.14 -9.97
CA ARG A 13 -4.23 -40.02 -10.03
C ARG A 13 -3.59 -41.41 -9.89
N ARG A 14 -2.62 -41.71 -10.76
CA ARG A 14 -1.71 -42.87 -10.64
C ARG A 14 -0.48 -42.46 -9.85
N ASP A 15 -0.13 -43.29 -8.88
CA ASP A 15 1.15 -43.34 -8.20
C ASP A 15 2.32 -43.51 -9.17
N THR A 16 3.40 -42.76 -8.94
CA THR A 16 4.75 -43.20 -9.30
C THR A 16 5.71 -42.91 -8.15
N SER A 17 5.98 -43.96 -7.37
CA SER A 17 7.19 -44.04 -6.54
C SER A 17 8.25 -44.79 -7.34
N THR A 18 9.50 -44.31 -7.32
CA THR A 18 10.69 -45.15 -7.16
C THR A 18 11.94 -44.28 -6.99
N ALA A 19 12.70 -44.63 -5.97
CA ALA A 19 13.92 -43.99 -5.51
C ALA A 19 15.18 -44.52 -6.20
N ARG A 20 16.27 -43.75 -6.13
CA ARG A 20 17.67 -44.13 -5.72
C ARG A 20 18.65 -43.02 -6.14
N THR A 21 19.16 -42.20 -5.21
CA THR A 21 20.45 -42.34 -4.49
C THR A 21 21.71 -42.55 -5.34
N ARG A 22 22.63 -41.56 -5.32
CA ARG A 22 24.00 -41.65 -4.74
C ARG A 22 24.81 -40.37 -4.96
N SER A 23 25.25 -39.77 -3.85
CA SER A 23 26.48 -38.97 -3.73
C SER A 23 27.64 -39.92 -3.37
N PRO A 24 28.91 -39.55 -3.62
CA PRO A 24 29.79 -39.37 -2.46
C PRO A 24 30.86 -38.28 -2.65
N PHE A 25 31.02 -37.40 -1.66
CA PHE A 25 32.34 -36.85 -1.30
C PHE A 25 32.36 -36.56 0.20
N SER A 26 33.28 -37.23 0.92
CA SER A 26 33.64 -36.94 2.32
C SER A 26 34.86 -36.02 2.37
N PRO A 27 35.02 -35.19 3.42
CA PRO A 27 36.17 -34.32 3.59
C PRO A 27 37.29 -34.99 4.39
N SER A 28 38.54 -34.70 4.03
CA SER A 28 39.73 -35.00 4.83
C SER A 28 40.13 -33.82 5.70
N SER A 29 40.49 -34.15 6.94
CA SER A 29 41.05 -33.34 8.01
C SER A 29 42.34 -32.59 7.65
N GLY A 30 42.56 -31.46 8.32
CA GLY A 30 43.81 -30.72 8.26
C GLY A 30 43.88 -29.64 9.34
N THR A 31 44.35 -30.01 10.52
CA THR A 31 44.78 -29.12 11.60
C THR A 31 45.92 -28.21 11.16
N ASN A 32 45.88 -26.91 11.50
CA ASN A 32 47.03 -26.17 12.03
C ASN A 32 46.64 -24.74 12.45
N ARG A 33 46.83 -24.45 13.75
CA ARG A 33 47.10 -23.10 14.31
C ARG A 33 48.58 -22.75 14.02
N PRO A 34 48.96 -21.47 13.88
CA PRO A 34 49.34 -20.70 15.09
C PRO A 34 49.08 -19.18 15.06
N SER A 35 49.11 -18.64 16.29
CA SER A 35 49.56 -17.32 16.75
C SER A 35 48.78 -16.04 16.42
N GLU A 36 48.25 -15.45 17.48
CA GLU A 36 47.91 -14.03 17.66
C GLU A 36 49.12 -13.10 17.37
N PRO A 37 48.84 -11.79 17.20
CA PRO A 37 49.20 -10.93 18.33
C PRO A 37 48.07 -9.98 18.76
N ARG A 38 48.07 -9.77 20.08
CA ARG A 38 47.28 -8.81 20.85
C ARG A 38 47.51 -7.37 20.38
N SER A 39 46.43 -6.60 20.30
CA SER A 39 46.47 -5.16 20.56
C SER A 39 45.27 -4.75 21.40
N SER A 40 45.54 -4.49 22.68
CA SER A 40 44.63 -3.92 23.66
C SER A 40 44.34 -2.46 23.35
N PHE A 41 43.07 -2.12 23.12
CA PHE A 41 42.59 -0.75 23.31
C PHE A 41 41.62 -0.72 24.48
N SER A 42 42.12 -0.16 25.59
CA SER A 42 41.35 0.26 26.75
C SER A 42 40.58 1.53 26.38
N VAL A 43 39.25 1.49 26.42
CA VAL A 43 38.43 2.70 26.49
C VAL A 43 37.80 2.75 27.88
N LYS A 44 38.25 3.74 28.63
CA LYS A 44 37.82 4.08 30.00
C LYS A 44 36.32 4.37 30.02
N LYS A 45 35.60 3.70 30.93
CA LYS A 45 34.29 4.15 31.42
C LYS A 45 34.49 5.46 32.18
N GLY A 46 33.91 6.54 31.67
CA GLY A 46 33.72 7.80 32.40
C GLY A 46 32.23 8.04 32.61
N SER A 47 31.77 7.89 33.85
CA SER A 47 30.55 8.55 34.32
C SER A 47 30.79 10.05 34.42
N PRO A 48 29.77 10.89 34.20
CA PRO A 48 29.63 12.12 34.96
C PRO A 48 28.46 11.99 35.93
N ALA A 49 28.79 12.28 37.18
CA ALA A 49 27.89 12.45 38.29
C ALA A 49 26.93 13.62 38.06
N GLY A 50 25.76 13.53 38.69
CA GLY A 50 24.75 14.58 38.71
C GLY A 50 25.21 15.85 39.43
N LEU A 51 24.52 16.93 39.08
CA LEU A 51 24.42 18.15 39.88
C LEU A 51 22.94 18.45 40.10
N PRO A 52 22.52 18.86 41.31
CA PRO A 52 21.13 19.08 41.65
C PRO A 52 20.68 20.47 41.20
N PHE A 53 19.55 20.57 40.51
CA PHE A 53 18.88 21.87 40.33
C PHE A 53 17.85 22.07 41.43
N SER A 54 18.17 23.01 42.31
CA SER A 54 17.30 23.56 43.35
C SER A 54 16.20 24.38 42.70
N PHE A 55 14.94 24.08 43.01
CA PHE A 55 13.79 24.92 42.72
C PHE A 55 13.79 26.14 43.67
N CYS A 56 13.81 27.34 43.11
CA CYS A 56 13.35 28.56 43.79
C CYS A 56 12.30 29.25 42.90
N PRO A 57 11.17 29.71 43.45
CA PRO A 57 10.13 30.39 42.70
C PRO A 57 10.54 31.85 42.46
N GLY A 58 10.75 32.22 41.19
CA GLY A 58 11.08 33.57 40.77
C GLY A 58 9.84 34.30 40.25
N ASN A 59 9.51 35.43 40.88
CA ASN A 59 8.43 36.33 40.55
C ASN A 59 8.41 36.76 39.08
N VAL A 60 7.19 36.82 38.52
CA VAL A 60 6.88 37.44 37.23
C VAL A 60 7.14 38.95 37.33
N ILE A 61 8.18 39.42 36.65
CA ILE A 61 8.34 40.85 36.33
C ILE A 61 7.63 41.07 35.00
N VAL A 62 6.49 41.76 35.03
CA VAL A 62 5.85 42.30 33.84
C VAL A 62 6.72 43.45 33.35
N SER A 63 7.54 43.18 32.33
CA SER A 63 8.19 44.23 31.56
C SER A 63 7.31 44.54 30.35
N SER A 64 6.57 45.64 30.45
CA SER A 64 5.95 46.30 29.31
C SER A 64 7.04 46.88 28.41
N MET A 65 7.23 46.29 27.23
CA MET A 65 7.85 46.98 26.11
C MET A 65 6.90 46.91 24.92
N GLU A 66 6.30 48.06 24.64
CA GLU A 66 5.62 48.38 23.39
C GLU A 66 6.61 48.34 22.23
N GLY A 67 6.19 47.70 21.13
CA GLY A 67 6.96 47.53 19.91
C GLY A 67 6.92 46.12 19.33
N SER A 68 5.77 45.42 19.39
CA SER A 68 5.62 44.14 18.69
C SER A 68 5.46 44.42 17.19
N SER A 69 6.56 44.45 16.44
CA SER A 69 6.47 44.29 14.99
C SER A 69 6.04 42.86 14.70
N SER A 70 4.83 42.65 14.20
CA SER A 70 4.34 41.31 13.84
C SER A 70 5.31 40.61 12.90
N ARG A 71 5.54 39.32 13.13
CA ARG A 71 6.52 38.54 12.34
C ARG A 71 5.94 38.26 10.96
N LYS A 72 6.73 38.46 9.90
CA LYS A 72 6.28 38.21 8.52
C LYS A 72 6.24 36.71 8.21
N VAL A 73 5.19 36.29 7.52
CA VAL A 73 4.94 34.92 7.03
C VAL A 73 4.31 34.97 5.63
N ASP A 74 4.32 33.84 4.92
CA ASP A 74 3.79 33.78 3.54
C ASP A 74 2.27 33.74 3.57
N THR A 75 1.72 32.82 4.35
CA THR A 75 0.28 32.54 4.40
C THR A 75 -0.19 32.37 5.85
N ILE A 76 -1.34 32.92 6.19
CA ILE A 76 -2.14 32.51 7.35
C ILE A 76 -3.37 31.77 6.82
N ILE A 77 -3.63 30.59 7.38
CA ILE A 77 -4.79 29.75 7.05
C ILE A 77 -5.65 29.62 8.31
N SER A 78 -6.93 29.93 8.19
CA SER A 78 -7.92 29.75 9.26
C SER A 78 -9.03 28.81 8.84
N ALA A 79 -9.60 28.08 9.81
CA ALA A 79 -10.73 27.19 9.62
C ALA A 79 -11.53 27.11 10.92
N ARG A 80 -12.72 26.51 10.88
CA ARG A 80 -13.51 26.22 12.09
C ARG A 80 -12.73 25.42 13.11
N ARG A 81 -11.98 24.42 12.64
CA ARG A 81 -11.09 23.63 13.50
C ARG A 81 -9.96 23.00 12.72
N ILE A 82 -8.76 23.07 13.27
CA ILE A 82 -7.55 22.43 12.80
C ILE A 82 -7.16 21.38 13.84
N TYR A 83 -7.19 20.10 13.48
CA TYR A 83 -6.70 19.02 14.30
C TYR A 83 -5.20 18.85 14.06
N SER A 84 -4.37 19.08 15.08
CA SER A 84 -2.91 18.99 14.92
C SER A 84 -2.43 17.54 14.80
N VAL A 85 -3.12 16.61 15.49
CA VAL A 85 -2.71 15.20 15.66
C VAL A 85 -1.32 15.09 16.28
N ASP A 86 -0.92 16.09 17.07
CA ASP A 86 0.28 16.01 17.90
C ASP A 86 0.11 14.96 19.04
N GLY A 87 1.14 14.85 19.89
CA GLY A 87 1.12 13.93 21.02
C GLY A 87 -0.05 14.16 22.00
N GLN A 88 -0.54 15.40 22.11
CA GLN A 88 -1.66 15.79 22.98
C GLN A 88 -3.01 15.78 22.25
N PHE A 89 -3.01 15.55 20.94
CA PHE A 89 -4.18 15.67 20.08
C PHE A 89 -4.83 17.06 20.16
N SER A 90 -3.99 18.11 20.11
CA SER A 90 -4.45 19.50 20.23
C SER A 90 -5.28 19.97 19.02
N THR A 91 -6.05 21.04 19.23
CA THR A 91 -6.80 21.73 18.18
C THR A 91 -6.42 23.20 18.12
N ALA A 92 -6.62 23.81 16.95
CA ALA A 92 -6.39 25.22 16.68
C ALA A 92 -7.47 25.76 15.73
N GLU A 93 -7.47 27.07 15.50
CA GLU A 93 -8.37 27.76 14.55
C GLU A 93 -7.60 28.41 13.41
N SER A 94 -6.30 28.63 13.60
CA SER A 94 -5.43 29.29 12.63
C SER A 94 -4.01 28.73 12.67
N MET A 95 -3.34 28.73 11.53
CA MET A 95 -1.92 28.38 11.38
C MET A 95 -1.20 29.36 10.46
N ALA A 96 0.03 29.70 10.82
CA ALA A 96 0.92 30.57 10.04
C ALA A 96 1.99 29.74 9.34
N LEU A 97 2.21 30.02 8.06
CA LEU A 97 3.09 29.25 7.17
C LEU A 97 4.23 30.11 6.61
N ARG A 98 5.44 29.56 6.58
CA ARG A 98 6.60 30.16 5.91
C ARG A 98 7.43 29.07 5.22
N ASP A 99 7.79 29.30 3.96
CA ASP A 99 8.55 28.38 3.12
C ASP A 99 7.92 26.97 3.08
N GLY A 100 6.58 26.93 3.00
CA GLY A 100 5.77 25.71 3.00
C GLY A 100 5.73 24.95 4.33
N ARG A 101 6.32 25.48 5.40
CA ARG A 101 6.32 24.89 6.74
C ARG A 101 5.46 25.68 7.71
N ILE A 102 4.94 24.98 8.70
CA ILE A 102 4.16 25.59 9.77
C ILE A 102 5.11 26.28 10.74
N VAL A 103 4.85 27.53 11.09
CA VAL A 103 5.65 28.27 12.09
C VAL A 103 4.91 28.53 13.38
N ALA A 104 3.57 28.48 13.37
CA ALA A 104 2.72 28.55 14.55
C ALA A 104 1.32 28.01 14.26
N LEU A 105 0.65 27.50 15.29
CA LEU A 105 -0.79 27.21 15.33
C LEU A 105 -1.38 27.81 16.61
N GLY A 106 -2.66 28.19 16.59
CA GLY A 106 -3.35 28.70 17.77
C GLY A 106 -4.75 29.23 17.48
N GLY A 107 -5.27 30.05 18.41
CA GLY A 107 -6.50 30.80 18.20
C GLY A 107 -6.34 31.83 17.07
N ARG A 108 -7.45 32.19 16.44
CA ARG A 108 -7.42 33.10 15.28
C ARG A 108 -6.81 34.46 15.59
N GLU A 109 -7.23 35.04 16.73
CA GLU A 109 -6.75 36.35 17.20
C GLU A 109 -5.27 36.31 17.58
N ASP A 110 -4.81 35.25 18.24
CA ASP A 110 -3.42 35.08 18.65
C ASP A 110 -2.47 35.04 17.44
N ILE A 111 -2.86 34.30 16.39
CA ILE A 111 -2.06 34.20 15.17
C ILE A 111 -2.03 35.53 14.40
N GLU A 112 -3.16 36.21 14.24
CA GLU A 112 -3.21 37.51 13.56
C GLU A 112 -2.50 38.63 14.34
N ALA A 113 -2.48 38.56 15.68
CA ALA A 113 -1.72 39.50 16.50
C ALA A 113 -0.20 39.27 16.40
N ALA A 114 0.23 38.00 16.32
CA ALA A 114 1.64 37.64 16.30
C ALA A 114 2.30 37.73 14.92
N PHE A 115 1.52 37.57 13.83
CA PHE A 115 2.05 37.41 12.48
C PHE A 115 1.37 38.33 11.46
N HIS A 116 2.12 38.74 10.43
CA HIS A 116 1.60 39.44 9.27
C HIS A 116 1.87 38.64 8.00
N ALA A 117 0.80 38.17 7.35
CA ALA A 117 0.88 37.32 6.15
C ALA A 117 0.74 38.10 4.84
N ALA A 118 1.41 37.63 3.80
CA ALA A 118 1.19 38.10 2.42
C ALA A 118 -0.14 37.61 1.85
N ARG A 119 -0.54 36.38 2.19
CA ARG A 119 -1.82 35.76 1.81
C ARG A 119 -2.60 35.33 3.05
N ARG A 120 -3.93 35.50 3.01
CA ARG A 120 -4.86 34.97 4.00
C ARG A 120 -5.85 34.04 3.31
N ILE A 121 -6.05 32.87 3.87
CA ILE A 121 -7.00 31.87 3.36
C ILE A 121 -7.94 31.52 4.49
N ASP A 122 -9.22 31.80 4.29
CA ASP A 122 -10.29 31.41 5.20
C ASP A 122 -11.04 30.20 4.63
N LEU A 123 -10.91 29.06 5.30
CA LEU A 123 -11.60 27.82 4.95
C LEU A 123 -13.01 27.74 5.58
N GLY A 124 -13.46 28.81 6.24
CA GLY A 124 -14.80 28.92 6.80
C GLY A 124 -15.11 27.81 7.80
N GLU A 125 -16.25 27.14 7.61
CA GLU A 125 -16.76 26.11 8.52
C GLU A 125 -16.05 24.74 8.39
N SER A 126 -14.99 24.65 7.59
CA SER A 126 -14.30 23.40 7.30
C SER A 126 -13.42 22.90 8.45
N PHE A 127 -13.08 21.61 8.39
CA PHE A 127 -12.19 20.92 9.33
C PHE A 127 -10.88 20.54 8.65
N VAL A 128 -9.76 20.91 9.26
CA VAL A 128 -8.41 20.66 8.72
C VAL A 128 -7.73 19.55 9.51
N TYR A 129 -7.16 18.59 8.78
CA TYR A 129 -6.41 17.47 9.31
C TYR A 129 -5.00 17.44 8.68
N PRO A 130 -4.00 16.80 9.31
CA PRO A 130 -2.75 16.52 8.61
C PRO A 130 -3.03 15.74 7.33
N GLY A 131 -2.25 15.99 6.30
CA GLY A 131 -2.44 15.38 5.00
C GLY A 131 -2.47 13.87 5.13
N PHE A 132 -3.48 13.21 4.57
CA PHE A 132 -3.61 11.76 4.71
C PHE A 132 -2.45 11.07 3.97
N MET A 133 -2.03 9.93 4.51
CA MET A 133 -0.91 9.15 4.02
C MET A 133 -1.32 7.70 3.86
N ASP A 134 -0.96 7.10 2.73
CA ASP A 134 -1.11 5.66 2.54
C ASP A 134 0.24 4.94 2.80
N PRO A 135 0.40 4.21 3.92
CA PRO A 135 1.61 3.47 4.24
C PRO A 135 1.83 2.19 3.41
N HIS A 136 0.86 1.77 2.57
CA HIS A 136 0.98 0.61 1.68
C HIS A 136 0.03 0.70 0.49
N CYS A 137 0.57 0.93 -0.71
CA CYS A 137 -0.19 0.87 -1.95
C CYS A 137 0.69 0.49 -3.15
N HIS A 138 0.07 0.37 -4.31
CA HIS A 138 0.74 0.17 -5.60
C HIS A 138 0.50 1.38 -6.51
N PHE A 139 1.01 2.54 -6.09
CA PHE A 139 0.81 3.85 -6.74
C PHE A 139 1.09 3.86 -8.25
N LEU A 140 2.25 3.35 -8.68
CA LEU A 140 2.59 3.33 -10.10
C LEU A 140 1.70 2.34 -10.88
N SER A 141 1.44 1.16 -10.32
CA SER A 141 0.54 0.16 -10.91
C SER A 141 -0.89 0.70 -11.08
N TYR A 142 -1.38 1.48 -10.12
CA TYR A 142 -2.64 2.20 -10.25
C TYR A 142 -2.59 3.22 -11.39
N GLY A 143 -1.50 4.00 -11.50
CA GLY A 143 -1.28 4.90 -12.63
C GLY A 143 -1.35 4.20 -13.99
N TYR A 144 -0.77 2.99 -14.11
CA TYR A 144 -0.87 2.19 -15.33
C TYR A 144 -2.28 1.66 -15.57
N LEU A 145 -3.02 1.27 -14.52
CA LEU A 145 -4.42 0.87 -14.64
C LEU A 145 -5.28 2.01 -15.21
N LEU A 146 -5.02 3.27 -14.83
CA LEU A 146 -5.70 4.44 -15.37
C LEU A 146 -5.39 4.71 -16.85
N GLN A 147 -4.33 4.11 -17.40
CA GLN A 147 -4.02 4.18 -18.83
C GLN A 147 -4.73 3.10 -19.65
N ARG A 148 -5.58 2.26 -19.04
CA ARG A 148 -6.34 1.22 -19.72
C ARG A 148 -7.78 1.66 -19.93
N ALA A 149 -8.43 1.16 -20.98
CA ALA A 149 -9.85 1.36 -21.18
C ALA A 149 -10.65 0.74 -20.03
N TRP A 150 -11.59 1.52 -19.48
CA TRP A 150 -12.50 1.07 -18.41
C TRP A 150 -13.68 0.29 -19.01
N LEU A 151 -13.66 -1.04 -18.85
CA LEU A 151 -14.65 -1.94 -19.44
C LEU A 151 -15.71 -2.43 -18.43
N PHE A 152 -15.66 -1.97 -17.17
CA PHE A 152 -16.67 -2.35 -16.19
C PHE A 152 -18.05 -1.83 -16.59
N GLY A 153 -19.07 -2.66 -16.37
CA GLY A 153 -20.46 -2.31 -16.58
C GLY A 153 -20.92 -2.29 -18.03
N THR A 154 -20.06 -2.65 -18.99
CA THR A 154 -20.49 -2.87 -20.38
C THR A 154 -21.59 -3.93 -20.43
N LYS A 155 -22.53 -3.78 -21.36
CA LYS A 155 -23.71 -4.63 -21.52
C LYS A 155 -23.60 -5.61 -22.69
N SER A 156 -22.59 -5.44 -23.54
CA SER A 156 -22.27 -6.38 -24.62
C SER A 156 -20.78 -6.32 -25.00
N TRP A 157 -20.38 -7.25 -25.88
CA TRP A 157 -19.03 -7.22 -26.45
C TRP A 157 -18.82 -6.04 -27.39
N GLU A 158 -19.83 -5.65 -28.15
CA GLU A 158 -19.79 -4.48 -29.04
C GLU A 158 -19.55 -3.19 -28.26
N GLU A 159 -20.24 -3.01 -27.12
CA GLU A 159 -19.98 -1.87 -26.25
C GLU A 159 -18.56 -1.89 -25.69
N THR A 160 -18.07 -3.07 -25.34
CA THR A 160 -16.69 -3.26 -24.86
C THR A 160 -15.67 -2.84 -25.92
N VAL A 161 -15.85 -3.28 -27.17
CA VAL A 161 -14.98 -2.87 -28.29
C VAL A 161 -15.14 -1.38 -28.61
N ALA A 162 -16.35 -0.83 -28.54
CA ALA A 162 -16.56 0.61 -28.74
C ALA A 162 -15.81 1.45 -27.69
N ARG A 163 -15.79 1.03 -26.42
CA ARG A 163 -14.99 1.70 -25.37
C ARG A 163 -13.49 1.58 -25.62
N LEU A 164 -13.02 0.43 -26.10
CA LEU A 164 -11.60 0.28 -26.52
C LEU A 164 -11.27 1.24 -27.66
N VAL A 165 -12.14 1.38 -28.65
CA VAL A 165 -11.95 2.30 -29.79
C VAL A 165 -11.93 3.75 -29.33
N ALA A 166 -12.89 4.16 -28.48
CA ALA A 166 -12.93 5.50 -27.92
C ALA A 166 -11.67 5.81 -27.10
N HIS A 167 -11.24 4.88 -26.25
CA HIS A 167 -10.04 5.02 -25.46
C HIS A 167 -8.78 5.12 -26.34
N HIS A 168 -8.66 4.29 -27.38
CA HIS A 168 -7.53 4.33 -28.30
C HIS A 168 -7.47 5.62 -29.12
N ALA A 169 -8.63 6.20 -29.47
CA ALA A 169 -8.69 7.50 -30.15
C ALA A 169 -8.10 8.63 -29.29
N GLU A 170 -8.29 8.56 -27.97
CA GLU A 170 -7.69 9.51 -27.01
C GLU A 170 -6.23 9.16 -26.67
N GLN A 171 -5.88 7.87 -26.72
CA GLN A 171 -4.58 7.33 -26.31
C GLN A 171 -4.04 6.35 -27.35
N PRO A 172 -3.53 6.86 -28.49
CA PRO A 172 -3.01 6.02 -29.54
C PRO A 172 -1.73 5.30 -29.11
N GLY A 173 -1.59 4.03 -29.50
CA GLY A 173 -0.43 3.21 -29.21
C GLY A 173 -0.49 1.86 -29.93
N ALA A 174 0.66 1.19 -30.05
CA ALA A 174 0.74 -0.11 -30.71
C ALA A 174 -0.01 -1.22 -29.96
N TRP A 175 -0.25 -1.01 -28.66
CA TRP A 175 -1.03 -1.90 -27.80
C TRP A 175 -2.23 -1.17 -27.22
N VAL A 176 -3.42 -1.73 -27.41
CA VAL A 176 -4.67 -1.28 -26.79
C VAL A 176 -5.01 -2.22 -25.65
N GLN A 177 -5.14 -1.67 -24.45
CA GLN A 177 -5.42 -2.44 -23.25
C GLN A 177 -6.72 -1.97 -22.62
N GLY A 178 -7.51 -2.91 -22.10
CA GLY A 178 -8.69 -2.61 -21.31
C GLY A 178 -8.91 -3.63 -20.21
N ARG A 179 -9.64 -3.25 -19.16
CA ARG A 179 -10.00 -4.14 -18.06
C ARG A 179 -11.42 -3.94 -17.60
N GLY A 180 -12.10 -5.02 -17.25
CA GLY A 180 -13.34 -4.97 -16.46
C GLY A 180 -14.59 -5.55 -17.13
N TRP A 181 -14.48 -6.07 -18.34
CA TRP A 181 -15.63 -6.67 -19.00
C TRP A 181 -16.08 -7.93 -18.25
N ASP A 182 -17.38 -8.22 -18.28
CA ASP A 182 -17.97 -9.37 -17.61
C ASP A 182 -19.15 -9.91 -18.41
N GLN A 183 -18.91 -11.00 -19.13
CA GLN A 183 -19.91 -11.66 -19.97
C GLN A 183 -21.11 -12.17 -19.17
N ASN A 184 -20.96 -12.44 -17.86
CA ASN A 184 -22.07 -12.89 -17.03
C ASN A 184 -23.18 -11.83 -16.91
N LYS A 185 -22.86 -10.56 -17.21
CA LYS A 185 -23.80 -9.43 -17.17
C LYS A 185 -24.40 -9.09 -18.54
N TRP A 186 -24.08 -9.87 -19.58
CA TRP A 186 -24.56 -9.66 -20.94
C TRP A 186 -25.72 -10.60 -21.27
N SER A 187 -26.45 -10.28 -22.34
CA SER A 187 -27.51 -11.14 -22.88
C SER A 187 -27.27 -11.34 -24.38
N PRO A 188 -26.86 -12.55 -24.83
CA PRO A 188 -26.61 -13.75 -24.04
C PRO A 188 -25.32 -13.66 -23.20
N ALA A 189 -25.28 -14.41 -22.08
CA ALA A 189 -24.10 -14.49 -21.21
C ALA A 189 -23.05 -15.46 -21.79
N GLN A 190 -22.37 -15.02 -22.85
CA GLN A 190 -21.43 -15.85 -23.61
C GLN A 190 -20.07 -15.16 -23.73
N PHE A 191 -19.00 -15.95 -23.62
CA PHE A 191 -17.66 -15.46 -23.95
C PHE A 191 -17.59 -15.02 -25.41
N PRO A 192 -17.02 -13.84 -25.69
CA PRO A 192 -16.84 -13.37 -27.04
C PRO A 192 -15.62 -14.03 -27.69
N THR A 193 -15.47 -13.76 -28.98
CA THR A 193 -14.33 -14.13 -29.81
C THR A 193 -13.63 -12.86 -30.33
N ASN A 194 -12.44 -13.01 -30.88
CA ASN A 194 -11.59 -11.87 -31.23
C ASN A 194 -11.90 -11.20 -32.58
N GLU A 195 -12.85 -11.68 -33.38
CA GLU A 195 -13.10 -11.15 -34.73
C GLU A 195 -13.53 -9.67 -34.72
N LEU A 196 -14.25 -9.24 -33.67
CA LEU A 196 -14.63 -7.83 -33.54
C LEU A 196 -13.42 -6.95 -33.19
N LEU A 197 -12.47 -7.45 -32.40
CA LEU A 197 -11.21 -6.75 -32.15
C LEU A 197 -10.35 -6.71 -33.40
N ASP A 198 -10.23 -7.81 -34.13
CA ASP A 198 -9.46 -7.85 -35.39
C ASP A 198 -10.01 -6.86 -36.43
N ARG A 199 -11.33 -6.67 -36.47
CA ARG A 199 -11.97 -5.70 -37.35
C ARG A 199 -11.75 -4.26 -36.88
N ALA A 200 -11.85 -4.00 -35.58
CA ALA A 200 -11.70 -2.66 -35.01
C ALA A 200 -10.24 -2.19 -34.96
N PHE A 201 -9.31 -3.13 -34.81
CA PHE A 201 -7.87 -2.89 -34.62
C PHE A 201 -7.06 -3.79 -35.58
N PRO A 202 -7.03 -3.45 -36.88
CA PRO A 202 -6.38 -4.28 -37.89
C PRO A 202 -4.84 -4.26 -37.82
N ARG A 203 -4.26 -3.34 -37.03
CA ARG A 203 -2.80 -3.16 -36.92
C ARG A 203 -2.31 -3.23 -35.48
N GLU A 204 -3.12 -2.79 -34.53
CA GLU A 204 -2.78 -2.69 -33.13
C GLU A 204 -2.99 -4.04 -32.43
N ALA A 205 -2.11 -4.39 -31.51
CA ALA A 205 -2.32 -5.54 -30.64
C ALA A 205 -3.30 -5.15 -29.53
N VAL A 206 -4.29 -5.99 -29.25
CA VAL A 206 -5.33 -5.70 -28.24
C VAL A 206 -5.39 -6.80 -27.20
N LEU A 207 -5.41 -6.40 -25.93
CA LEU A 207 -5.68 -7.29 -24.80
C LEU A 207 -6.77 -6.69 -23.91
N ALA A 208 -7.95 -7.32 -23.92
CA ALA A 208 -9.08 -6.94 -23.08
C ALA A 208 -9.21 -7.94 -21.93
N ILE A 209 -8.87 -7.52 -20.72
CA ILE A 209 -8.85 -8.37 -19.52
C ILE A 209 -10.23 -8.34 -18.84
N ARG A 210 -10.72 -9.52 -18.47
CA ARG A 210 -11.98 -9.70 -17.75
C ARG A 210 -11.91 -9.07 -16.35
N VAL A 211 -13.07 -8.80 -15.75
CA VAL A 211 -13.21 -8.25 -14.39
C VAL A 211 -12.34 -8.95 -13.33
N ASP A 212 -12.18 -10.26 -13.41
CA ASP A 212 -11.45 -11.09 -12.45
C ASP A 212 -9.95 -11.20 -12.72
N GLY A 213 -9.47 -10.77 -13.90
CA GLY A 213 -8.08 -10.93 -14.31
C GLY A 213 -7.69 -12.34 -14.79
N HIS A 214 -8.56 -13.34 -14.63
CA HIS A 214 -8.29 -14.75 -14.96
C HIS A 214 -8.69 -15.11 -16.39
N ALA A 215 -9.36 -14.21 -17.10
CA ALA A 215 -9.65 -14.36 -18.51
C ALA A 215 -9.31 -13.08 -19.29
N ALA A 216 -9.00 -13.24 -20.57
CA ALA A 216 -8.83 -12.13 -21.49
C ALA A 216 -9.25 -12.50 -22.92
N ILE A 217 -9.57 -11.48 -23.73
CA ILE A 217 -9.65 -11.62 -25.17
C ILE A 217 -8.48 -10.88 -25.80
N ALA A 218 -7.66 -11.62 -26.55
CA ALA A 218 -6.57 -11.09 -27.35
C ALA A 218 -6.92 -11.14 -28.85
N ASN A 219 -6.64 -10.05 -29.57
CA ASN A 219 -6.78 -10.06 -31.03
C ASN A 219 -5.65 -10.86 -31.70
N SER A 220 -5.77 -11.13 -32.98
CA SER A 220 -4.81 -11.93 -33.74
C SER A 220 -3.40 -11.32 -33.70
N ALA A 221 -3.27 -9.99 -33.70
CA ALA A 221 -1.99 -9.30 -33.58
C ALA A 221 -1.33 -9.52 -32.20
N ALA A 222 -2.10 -9.46 -31.11
CA ALA A 222 -1.60 -9.73 -29.76
C ALA A 222 -1.17 -11.19 -29.57
N LEU A 223 -1.95 -12.14 -30.08
CA LEU A 223 -1.59 -13.56 -30.07
C LEU A 223 -0.29 -13.83 -30.84
N ALA A 224 -0.14 -13.22 -32.02
CA ALA A 224 1.08 -13.33 -32.82
C ALA A 224 2.30 -12.75 -32.10
N ALA A 225 2.15 -11.58 -31.45
CA ALA A 225 3.21 -10.98 -30.64
C ALA A 225 3.64 -11.88 -29.46
N ALA A 226 2.70 -12.65 -28.91
CA ALA A 226 2.96 -13.62 -27.85
C ALA A 226 3.45 -15.00 -28.38
N GLY A 227 3.52 -15.19 -29.70
CA GLY A 227 3.87 -16.48 -30.31
C GLY A 227 2.85 -17.58 -30.01
N ILE A 228 1.57 -17.23 -29.88
CA ILE A 228 0.47 -18.18 -29.64
C ILE A 228 -0.19 -18.54 -30.96
N ASP A 229 -0.27 -19.84 -31.24
CA ASP A 229 -0.97 -20.44 -32.37
C ASP A 229 -1.90 -21.59 -31.92
N ALA A 230 -2.52 -22.28 -32.88
CA ALA A 230 -3.46 -23.37 -32.62
C ALA A 230 -2.84 -24.60 -31.95
N SER A 231 -1.51 -24.73 -31.96
CA SER A 231 -0.77 -25.84 -31.36
C SER A 231 -0.21 -25.51 -29.97
N THR A 232 -0.30 -24.25 -29.56
CA THR A 232 0.31 -23.75 -28.33
C THR A 232 -0.38 -24.32 -27.10
N THR A 233 0.41 -24.92 -26.21
CA THR A 233 -0.02 -25.40 -24.89
C THR A 233 0.70 -24.61 -23.79
N ILE A 234 -0.03 -24.26 -22.74
CA ILE A 234 0.48 -23.45 -21.64
C ILE A 234 0.14 -24.17 -20.33
N GLU A 235 1.16 -24.49 -19.54
CA GLU A 235 0.94 -25.10 -18.23
C GLU A 235 0.15 -24.13 -17.34
N GLY A 236 -0.94 -24.62 -16.73
CA GLY A 236 -1.82 -23.80 -15.89
C GLY A 236 -2.58 -22.70 -16.66
N GLY A 237 -2.69 -22.79 -17.98
CA GLY A 237 -3.43 -21.84 -18.80
C GLY A 237 -4.13 -22.49 -19.98
N THR A 238 -5.14 -21.83 -20.54
CA THR A 238 -5.88 -22.33 -21.71
C THR A 238 -6.01 -21.27 -22.80
N VAL A 239 -5.74 -21.66 -24.04
CA VAL A 239 -6.05 -20.88 -25.26
C VAL A 239 -7.24 -21.56 -25.93
N ALA A 240 -8.38 -20.88 -26.02
CA ALA A 240 -9.56 -21.45 -26.67
C ALA A 240 -9.36 -21.49 -28.20
N ILE A 241 -9.71 -22.63 -28.81
CA ILE A 241 -9.58 -22.86 -30.25
C ILE A 241 -10.98 -22.95 -30.88
N SER A 242 -11.19 -22.25 -31.99
CA SER A 242 -12.40 -22.32 -32.80
C SER A 242 -12.02 -22.39 -34.29
N GLY A 243 -12.64 -23.31 -35.04
CA GLY A 243 -12.35 -23.46 -36.47
C GLY A 243 -10.88 -23.76 -36.81
N GLY A 244 -10.15 -24.40 -35.89
CA GLY A 244 -8.72 -24.71 -36.05
C GLY A 244 -7.76 -23.53 -35.82
N LYS A 245 -8.24 -22.41 -35.27
CA LYS A 245 -7.43 -21.24 -34.93
C LYS A 245 -7.73 -20.77 -33.50
N PRO A 246 -6.82 -20.06 -32.82
CA PRO A 246 -7.13 -19.41 -31.56
C PRO A 246 -8.31 -18.44 -31.72
N SER A 247 -9.32 -18.55 -30.85
CA SER A 247 -10.48 -17.64 -30.84
C SER A 247 -10.20 -16.31 -30.13
N GLY A 248 -9.01 -16.17 -29.57
CA GLY A 248 -8.59 -15.04 -28.74
C GLY A 248 -8.93 -15.14 -27.26
N LEU A 249 -9.79 -16.07 -26.84
CA LEU A 249 -10.07 -16.28 -25.42
C LEU A 249 -8.91 -17.02 -24.74
N LEU A 250 -8.38 -16.38 -23.69
CA LEU A 250 -7.28 -16.84 -22.86
C LEU A 250 -7.75 -17.01 -21.43
N LEU A 251 -7.33 -18.08 -20.76
CA LEU A 251 -7.59 -18.34 -19.34
C LEU A 251 -6.29 -18.54 -18.56
N ASP A 252 -6.24 -18.01 -17.35
CA ASP A 252 -5.16 -18.13 -16.37
C ASP A 252 -3.77 -17.82 -16.96
N ASN A 253 -2.79 -18.72 -16.88
CA ASN A 253 -1.41 -18.47 -17.33
C ASN A 253 -1.32 -18.11 -18.83
N ALA A 254 -2.35 -18.39 -19.63
CA ALA A 254 -2.40 -17.95 -21.03
C ALA A 254 -2.58 -16.43 -21.16
N VAL A 255 -3.27 -15.79 -20.19
CA VAL A 255 -3.36 -14.33 -20.10
C VAL A 255 -1.98 -13.74 -19.86
N ASP A 256 -1.24 -14.33 -18.92
CA ASP A 256 0.12 -13.90 -18.55
C ASP A 256 1.08 -13.99 -19.74
N ARG A 257 1.01 -15.07 -20.52
CA ARG A 257 1.82 -15.24 -21.73
C ARG A 257 1.68 -14.09 -22.74
N VAL A 258 0.47 -13.56 -22.90
CA VAL A 258 0.22 -12.40 -23.78
C VAL A 258 0.58 -11.09 -23.10
N ARG A 259 0.33 -10.95 -21.80
CA ARG A 259 0.74 -9.79 -21.02
C ARG A 259 2.25 -9.57 -21.09
N ASP A 260 3.04 -10.64 -21.03
CA ASP A 260 4.51 -10.60 -21.10
C ASP A 260 5.04 -10.18 -22.48
N ALA A 261 4.20 -10.25 -23.53
CA ALA A 261 4.53 -9.76 -24.86
C ALA A 261 4.31 -8.24 -25.02
N ILE A 262 3.64 -7.60 -24.05
CA ILE A 262 3.46 -6.15 -24.03
C ILE A 262 4.81 -5.50 -23.70
N PRO A 263 5.34 -4.60 -24.55
CA PRO A 263 6.59 -3.91 -24.26
C PRO A 263 6.51 -3.18 -22.92
N PRO A 264 7.59 -3.18 -22.11
CA PRO A 264 7.62 -2.41 -20.88
C PRO A 264 7.38 -0.92 -21.19
N PRO A 265 6.63 -0.21 -20.34
CA PRO A 265 6.29 1.19 -20.56
C PRO A 265 7.55 2.06 -20.54
N GLY A 266 7.72 2.90 -21.56
CA GLY A 266 8.78 3.92 -21.56
C GLY A 266 8.53 5.03 -20.54
N GLU A 267 9.55 5.86 -20.31
CA GLU A 267 9.50 6.97 -19.33
C GLU A 267 8.29 7.89 -19.53
N ALA A 268 7.93 8.22 -20.77
CA ALA A 268 6.78 9.09 -21.08
C ALA A 268 5.45 8.49 -20.58
N THR A 269 5.25 7.20 -20.77
CA THR A 269 4.06 6.48 -20.28
C THR A 269 4.04 6.42 -18.76
N MET A 270 5.19 6.17 -18.13
CA MET A 270 5.33 6.14 -16.67
C MET A 270 5.03 7.52 -16.05
N ARG A 271 5.55 8.61 -16.65
CA ARG A 271 5.23 9.99 -16.24
C ARG A 271 3.73 10.28 -16.30
N LYS A 272 3.08 9.91 -17.41
CA LYS A 272 1.62 10.09 -17.58
C LYS A 272 0.84 9.30 -16.53
N ALA A 273 1.24 8.06 -16.25
CA ALA A 273 0.66 7.20 -15.22
C ALA A 273 0.78 7.83 -13.82
N LEU A 274 1.97 8.29 -13.44
CA LEU A 274 2.22 8.92 -12.13
C LEU A 274 1.42 10.21 -11.94
N LEU A 275 1.35 11.06 -12.98
CA LEU A 275 0.56 12.30 -12.91
C LEU A 275 -0.94 12.02 -12.81
N ALA A 276 -1.45 10.98 -13.46
CA ALA A 276 -2.85 10.58 -13.33
C ALA A 276 -3.15 10.03 -11.92
N ALA A 277 -2.29 9.15 -11.41
CA ALA A 277 -2.43 8.61 -10.06
C ALA A 277 -2.36 9.72 -9.00
N GLN A 278 -1.39 10.64 -9.12
CA GLN A 278 -1.25 11.79 -8.21
C GLN A 278 -2.54 12.63 -8.14
N ARG A 279 -3.13 12.98 -9.29
CA ARG A 279 -4.37 13.78 -9.31
C ARG A 279 -5.49 13.10 -8.53
N ASN A 280 -5.65 11.80 -8.72
CA ASN A 280 -6.69 11.02 -8.02
C ASN A 280 -6.37 10.90 -6.53
N CYS A 281 -5.09 10.70 -6.15
CA CYS A 281 -4.68 10.70 -4.75
C CYS A 281 -4.97 12.04 -4.06
N PHE A 282 -4.68 13.18 -4.69
CA PHE A 282 -5.02 14.48 -4.12
C PHE A 282 -6.53 14.68 -4.00
N ALA A 283 -7.32 14.29 -5.00
CA ALA A 283 -8.78 14.31 -4.88
C ALA A 283 -9.31 13.42 -3.74
N ALA A 284 -8.56 12.37 -3.39
CA ALA A 284 -8.84 11.45 -2.29
C ALA A 284 -8.24 11.88 -0.94
N GLY A 285 -7.59 13.05 -0.83
CA GLY A 285 -7.06 13.53 0.45
C GLY A 285 -5.63 13.11 0.75
N LEU A 286 -4.97 12.35 -0.14
CA LEU A 286 -3.63 11.80 0.06
C LEU A 286 -2.55 12.81 -0.33
N THR A 287 -1.64 13.11 0.59
CA THR A 287 -0.44 13.94 0.35
C THR A 287 0.83 13.10 0.19
N SER A 288 0.80 11.86 0.67
CA SER A 288 1.93 10.93 0.62
C SER A 288 1.45 9.48 0.42
N VAL A 289 2.26 8.67 -0.26
CA VAL A 289 1.99 7.26 -0.54
C VAL A 289 3.25 6.43 -0.38
N SER A 290 3.09 5.16 -0.02
CA SER A 290 4.18 4.19 0.06
C SER A 290 4.02 3.17 -1.07
N ASN A 291 4.84 3.28 -2.12
CA ASN A 291 4.75 2.45 -3.31
C ASN A 291 5.49 1.12 -3.10
N ALA A 292 4.74 0.02 -3.04
CA ALA A 292 5.27 -1.30 -2.77
C ALA A 292 5.78 -2.01 -4.03
N GLY A 293 7.00 -2.55 -3.96
CA GLY A 293 7.60 -3.34 -5.05
C GLY A 293 8.22 -2.48 -6.15
N THR A 294 8.90 -1.40 -5.77
CA THR A 294 9.49 -0.41 -6.69
C THR A 294 10.82 -0.92 -7.27
N GLU A 295 10.99 -0.81 -8.58
CA GLU A 295 12.28 -1.07 -9.24
C GLU A 295 13.20 0.17 -9.25
N MET A 296 14.52 -0.01 -9.39
CA MET A 296 15.48 1.11 -9.33
C MET A 296 15.13 2.24 -10.32
N HIS A 297 14.85 1.87 -11.58
CA HIS A 297 14.56 2.84 -12.63
C HIS A 297 13.29 3.66 -12.37
N GLU A 298 12.30 3.07 -11.67
CA GLU A 298 11.09 3.75 -11.24
C GLU A 298 11.41 4.74 -10.11
N ALA A 299 12.16 4.31 -9.10
CA ALA A 299 12.59 5.17 -7.99
C ALA A 299 13.41 6.38 -8.47
N LEU A 300 14.31 6.17 -9.45
CA LEU A 300 15.06 7.25 -10.10
C LEU A 300 14.13 8.23 -10.82
N LEU A 301 13.09 7.75 -11.50
CA LEU A 301 12.11 8.61 -12.13
C LEU A 301 11.29 9.41 -11.10
N PHE A 302 10.89 8.80 -9.98
CA PHE A 302 10.19 9.50 -8.90
C PHE A 302 11.03 10.68 -8.40
N GLY A 303 12.32 10.44 -8.14
CA GLY A 303 13.26 11.48 -7.71
C GLY A 303 13.44 12.58 -8.75
N LYS A 304 13.58 12.21 -10.04
CA LYS A 304 13.69 13.14 -11.16
C LYS A 304 12.44 14.03 -11.28
N MET A 305 11.24 13.45 -11.27
CA MET A 305 9.99 14.21 -11.37
C MET A 305 9.72 15.09 -10.15
N GLY A 306 10.18 14.65 -8.96
CA GLY A 306 10.13 15.47 -7.74
C GLY A 306 11.02 16.70 -7.84
N GLY A 307 12.24 16.56 -8.39
CA GLY A 307 13.15 17.69 -8.63
C GLY A 307 12.68 18.65 -9.73
N GLU A 308 11.90 18.15 -10.70
CA GLU A 308 11.22 18.95 -11.73
C GLU A 308 9.95 19.64 -11.22
N ALA A 309 9.55 19.41 -9.96
CA ALA A 309 8.28 19.84 -9.39
C ALA A 309 7.03 19.37 -10.17
N ALA A 310 7.15 18.33 -10.99
CA ALA A 310 6.04 17.71 -11.70
C ALA A 310 5.27 16.72 -10.79
N LEU A 311 5.99 16.04 -9.91
CA LEU A 311 5.43 15.11 -8.92
C LEU A 311 5.49 15.74 -7.53
N SER A 312 4.35 16.27 -7.08
CA SER A 312 4.19 16.91 -5.77
C SER A 312 3.84 15.90 -4.68
N ILE A 313 3.17 14.79 -5.01
CA ILE A 313 2.88 13.74 -4.03
C ILE A 313 4.20 13.14 -3.54
N ARG A 314 4.28 12.86 -2.25
CA ARG A 314 5.51 12.33 -1.65
C ARG A 314 5.48 10.82 -1.61
N ILE A 315 6.61 10.20 -1.93
CA ILE A 315 6.69 8.76 -2.14
C ILE A 315 7.70 8.14 -1.18
N TYR A 316 7.24 7.16 -0.41
CA TYR A 316 8.09 6.18 0.25
C TYR A 316 8.20 4.94 -0.63
N ALA A 317 9.32 4.75 -1.31
CA ALA A 317 9.52 3.62 -2.22
C ALA A 317 10.00 2.38 -1.44
N MET A 318 9.20 1.32 -1.46
CA MET A 318 9.61 0.01 -0.97
C MET A 318 10.20 -0.78 -2.13
N LEU A 319 11.52 -0.93 -2.16
CA LEU A 319 12.20 -1.52 -3.32
C LEU A 319 11.94 -3.02 -3.42
N ALA A 320 11.84 -3.54 -4.64
CA ALA A 320 12.00 -4.97 -4.85
C ALA A 320 13.41 -5.42 -4.39
N PRO A 321 13.58 -6.61 -3.81
CA PRO A 321 14.86 -7.09 -3.29
C PRO A 321 15.75 -7.66 -4.41
N THR A 322 15.78 -7.01 -5.58
CA THR A 322 16.63 -7.42 -6.69
C THR A 322 18.10 -7.30 -6.30
N LYS A 323 18.96 -8.10 -6.93
CA LYS A 323 20.41 -8.03 -6.69
C LYS A 323 20.94 -6.60 -6.87
N GLU A 324 20.49 -5.92 -7.93
CA GLU A 324 20.84 -4.52 -8.23
C GLU A 324 20.43 -3.58 -7.09
N ASN A 325 19.18 -3.63 -6.65
CA ASN A 325 18.67 -2.77 -5.57
C ASN A 325 19.43 -3.00 -4.27
N ILE A 326 19.66 -4.25 -3.91
CA ILE A 326 20.35 -4.63 -2.69
C ILE A 326 21.80 -4.16 -2.72
N GLU A 327 22.56 -4.46 -3.77
CA GLU A 327 23.98 -4.09 -3.87
C GLU A 327 24.16 -2.56 -3.88
N PHE A 328 23.30 -1.83 -4.60
CA PHE A 328 23.37 -0.37 -4.66
C PHE A 328 23.16 0.26 -3.28
N PHE A 329 22.10 -0.11 -2.57
CA PHE A 329 21.75 0.52 -1.29
C PHE A 329 22.50 -0.06 -0.08
N ALA A 330 23.02 -1.29 -0.15
CA ALA A 330 23.91 -1.81 0.87
C ALA A 330 25.17 -0.94 1.05
N SER A 331 25.67 -0.32 -0.02
CA SER A 331 26.85 0.55 0.02
C SER A 331 26.55 2.02 0.36
N ARG A 332 25.32 2.49 0.12
CA ARG A 332 24.93 3.91 0.25
C ARG A 332 24.10 4.22 1.50
N GLY A 333 23.40 3.22 2.05
CA GLY A 333 22.41 3.43 3.10
C GLY A 333 21.13 4.10 2.58
N PRO A 334 20.16 4.38 3.48
CA PRO A 334 18.86 4.91 3.09
C PRO A 334 18.94 6.31 2.48
N LEU A 335 18.02 6.60 1.56
CA LEU A 335 17.79 7.95 1.03
C LEU A 335 16.54 8.53 1.71
N ALA A 336 16.65 9.73 2.27
CA ALA A 336 15.51 10.47 2.82
C ALA A 336 15.53 11.90 2.28
N GLY A 337 14.77 12.14 1.22
CA GLY A 337 14.55 13.47 0.62
C GLY A 337 13.16 14.00 0.93
N ASP A 338 12.85 15.22 0.47
CA ASP A 338 11.50 15.78 0.66
C ASP A 338 10.44 14.98 -0.12
N ARG A 339 10.66 14.78 -1.43
CA ARG A 339 9.69 14.11 -2.33
C ARG A 339 9.81 12.58 -2.38
N LEU A 340 10.99 12.04 -2.09
CA LEU A 340 11.28 10.62 -2.20
C LEU A 340 12.09 10.13 -1.00
N THR A 341 11.58 9.09 -0.35
CA THR A 341 12.28 8.30 0.66
C THR A 341 12.47 6.87 0.13
N ILE A 342 13.69 6.35 0.23
CA ILE A 342 14.03 4.95 -0.11
C ILE A 342 14.71 4.34 1.11
N ARG A 343 13.97 3.51 1.84
CA ARG A 343 14.45 2.92 3.10
C ARG A 343 13.90 1.52 3.38
N SER A 344 13.22 0.88 2.44
CA SER A 344 12.75 -0.49 2.65
C SER A 344 12.89 -1.41 1.45
N PHE A 345 12.86 -2.71 1.74
CA PHE A 345 12.66 -3.77 0.76
C PHE A 345 11.27 -4.40 0.95
N LYS A 346 10.53 -4.62 -0.15
CA LYS A 346 9.24 -5.32 -0.18
C LYS A 346 9.42 -6.78 -0.57
N MET A 347 8.99 -7.71 0.27
CA MET A 347 8.90 -9.15 -0.08
C MET A 347 7.49 -9.68 0.12
N PHE A 348 7.22 -10.88 -0.41
CA PHE A 348 5.93 -11.56 -0.32
C PHE A 348 6.14 -12.96 0.25
N ALA A 349 5.54 -13.24 1.42
CA ALA A 349 5.69 -14.53 2.09
C ALA A 349 4.71 -15.57 1.56
N ASP A 350 3.49 -15.16 1.23
CA ASP A 350 2.41 -16.03 0.73
C ASP A 350 1.53 -15.32 -0.32
N GLY A 351 0.36 -15.88 -0.59
CA GLY A 351 -0.68 -15.28 -1.43
C GLY A 351 -1.87 -14.72 -0.63
N ALA A 352 -2.99 -14.52 -1.30
CA ALA A 352 -4.20 -13.95 -0.69
C ALA A 352 -5.15 -15.01 -0.11
N LEU A 353 -5.95 -14.60 0.89
CA LEU A 353 -6.90 -15.50 1.55
C LEU A 353 -8.08 -15.87 0.65
N GLY A 354 -8.60 -14.91 -0.13
CA GLY A 354 -9.75 -15.11 -1.01
C GLY A 354 -9.53 -16.22 -2.05
N SER A 355 -8.35 -16.26 -2.66
CA SER A 355 -7.92 -17.26 -3.66
C SER A 355 -7.33 -18.54 -3.07
N ARG A 356 -7.33 -18.69 -1.74
CA ARG A 356 -6.70 -19.81 -1.00
C ARG A 356 -5.18 -19.91 -1.20
N GLY A 357 -4.53 -18.79 -1.48
CA GLY A 357 -3.07 -18.70 -1.63
C GLY A 357 -2.33 -18.40 -0.33
N ALA A 358 -3.00 -17.77 0.64
CA ALA A 358 -2.41 -17.43 1.94
C ALA A 358 -1.99 -18.70 2.71
N ARG A 359 -0.79 -18.68 3.30
CA ARG A 359 -0.21 -19.87 3.91
C ARG A 359 -0.68 -20.00 5.36
N LEU A 360 -1.46 -21.04 5.63
CA LEU A 360 -2.08 -21.29 6.95
C LEU A 360 -1.32 -22.35 7.76
N LEU A 361 -1.44 -22.28 9.10
CA LEU A 361 -0.96 -23.31 10.03
C LEU A 361 -1.82 -24.59 9.97
N GLU A 362 -3.11 -24.42 9.67
CA GLU A 362 -4.13 -25.46 9.60
C GLU A 362 -4.86 -25.35 8.24
N PRO A 363 -5.33 -26.45 7.62
CA PRO A 363 -5.94 -26.39 6.29
C PRO A 363 -7.13 -25.43 6.19
N TYR A 364 -7.42 -24.95 4.98
CA TYR A 364 -8.62 -24.17 4.70
C TYR A 364 -9.87 -24.97 5.08
N ALA A 365 -10.85 -24.32 5.71
CA ALA A 365 -12.08 -24.99 6.16
C ALA A 365 -12.94 -25.48 4.98
N ASP A 366 -12.93 -24.74 3.87
CA ASP A 366 -13.63 -25.09 2.63
C ASP A 366 -12.77 -25.83 1.60
N ASP A 367 -11.50 -26.11 1.93
CA ASP A 367 -10.56 -26.87 1.10
C ASP A 367 -9.57 -27.64 2.00
N PRO A 368 -9.99 -28.77 2.62
CA PRO A 368 -9.27 -29.40 3.74
C PRO A 368 -7.91 -30.00 3.41
N GLU A 369 -7.55 -30.13 2.12
CA GLU A 369 -6.22 -30.60 1.69
C GLU A 369 -5.26 -29.43 1.38
N ASN A 370 -5.76 -28.21 1.41
CA ASN A 370 -5.03 -27.01 1.02
C ASN A 370 -4.58 -26.21 2.25
N LEU A 371 -3.30 -25.85 2.27
CA LEU A 371 -2.67 -25.03 3.32
C LEU A 371 -2.21 -23.66 2.76
N GLY A 372 -2.50 -23.36 1.50
CA GLY A 372 -1.90 -22.26 0.76
C GLY A 372 -0.42 -22.49 0.46
N LEU A 373 0.25 -21.43 -0.02
CA LEU A 373 1.57 -21.53 -0.63
C LEU A 373 2.51 -20.47 -0.04
N PHE A 374 3.76 -20.85 0.20
CA PHE A 374 4.81 -19.84 0.34
C PHE A 374 5.22 -19.32 -1.05
N THR A 375 5.39 -18.02 -1.18
CA THR A 375 5.80 -17.35 -2.43
C THR A 375 7.26 -16.89 -2.41
N LEU A 376 7.95 -17.02 -1.27
CA LEU A 376 9.39 -16.78 -1.12
C LEU A 376 10.13 -18.03 -0.63
N ASP A 377 11.45 -18.02 -0.83
CA ASP A 377 12.39 -18.93 -0.18
C ASP A 377 12.76 -18.37 1.21
N PRO A 378 12.53 -19.12 2.31
CA PRO A 378 12.94 -18.72 3.66
C PRO A 378 14.42 -18.32 3.79
N ALA A 379 15.31 -18.97 3.04
CA ALA A 379 16.74 -18.64 3.05
C ALA A 379 17.00 -17.26 2.41
N GLU A 380 16.23 -16.92 1.37
CA GLU A 380 16.29 -15.61 0.74
C GLU A 380 15.73 -14.53 1.66
N LEU A 381 14.61 -14.77 2.35
CA LEU A 381 14.10 -13.86 3.37
C LEU A 381 15.15 -13.56 4.45
N ASP A 382 15.81 -14.59 4.99
CA ASP A 382 16.87 -14.43 5.98
C ASP A 382 18.06 -13.63 5.44
N ARG A 383 18.46 -13.91 4.19
CA ARG A 383 19.55 -13.19 3.51
C ARG A 383 19.23 -11.71 3.38
N VAL A 384 18.03 -11.35 2.94
CA VAL A 384 17.62 -9.94 2.77
C VAL A 384 17.47 -9.26 4.13
N CYS A 385 16.90 -9.93 5.14
CA CYS A 385 16.84 -9.42 6.51
C CYS A 385 18.23 -9.03 7.04
N ARG A 386 19.22 -9.91 6.88
CA ARG A 386 20.61 -9.63 7.29
C ARG A 386 21.18 -8.40 6.59
N VAL A 387 20.94 -8.24 5.28
CA VAL A 387 21.41 -7.07 4.54
C VAL A 387 20.70 -5.81 5.00
N ALA A 388 19.37 -5.83 5.10
CA ALA A 388 18.57 -4.71 5.56
C ALA A 388 19.01 -4.23 6.95
N ARG A 389 19.26 -5.16 7.86
CA ARG A 389 19.77 -4.87 9.21
C ARG A 389 21.13 -4.16 9.17
N ALA A 390 22.03 -4.61 8.28
CA ALA A 390 23.38 -4.07 8.15
C ALA A 390 23.41 -2.66 7.53
N CYS A 391 22.50 -2.36 6.60
CA CYS A 391 22.42 -1.05 5.94
C CYS A 391 21.35 -0.12 6.52
N GLY A 392 20.67 -0.49 7.62
CA GLY A 392 19.65 0.36 8.27
C GLY A 392 18.36 0.50 7.48
N PHE A 393 18.07 -0.47 6.60
CA PHE A 393 16.83 -0.59 5.86
C PHE A 393 15.75 -1.33 6.67
N GLN A 394 14.52 -0.99 6.36
CA GLN A 394 13.32 -1.64 6.85
C GLN A 394 12.98 -2.86 5.98
N MET A 395 12.49 -3.93 6.60
CA MET A 395 11.84 -5.03 5.89
C MET A 395 10.34 -4.81 5.90
N ASN A 396 9.70 -4.84 4.72
CA ASN A 396 8.26 -4.71 4.55
C ASN A 396 7.77 -6.00 3.88
N VAL A 397 7.28 -6.96 4.66
CA VAL A 397 6.98 -8.30 4.13
C VAL A 397 5.48 -8.53 4.16
N HIS A 398 4.88 -8.79 3.00
CA HIS A 398 3.51 -9.28 2.88
C HIS A 398 3.40 -10.64 3.56
N ALA A 399 2.49 -10.76 4.53
CA ALA A 399 2.10 -12.03 5.13
C ALA A 399 0.63 -11.97 5.55
N ILE A 400 -0.21 -12.72 4.84
CA ILE A 400 -1.66 -12.78 5.12
C ILE A 400 -1.97 -13.94 6.05
N GLY A 401 -1.50 -15.14 5.73
CA GLY A 401 -1.76 -16.34 6.52
C GLY A 401 -0.95 -16.41 7.81
N ASP A 402 -1.47 -17.11 8.82
CA ASP A 402 -0.82 -17.21 10.13
C ASP A 402 0.50 -17.96 10.10
N ALA A 403 0.68 -18.95 9.21
CA ALA A 403 1.98 -19.61 9.01
C ALA A 403 2.97 -18.71 8.26
N ALA A 404 2.51 -17.84 7.36
CA ALA A 404 3.36 -16.82 6.73
C ALA A 404 3.84 -15.79 7.76
N ALA A 405 2.92 -15.26 8.58
CA ALA A 405 3.26 -14.32 9.64
C ALA A 405 4.28 -14.92 10.62
N ARG A 406 4.09 -16.19 11.03
CA ARG A 406 5.05 -16.92 11.87
C ARG A 406 6.43 -17.04 11.22
N LEU A 407 6.50 -17.43 9.94
CA LEU A 407 7.78 -17.52 9.21
C LEU A 407 8.52 -16.17 9.20
N VAL A 408 7.81 -15.08 8.95
CA VAL A 408 8.39 -13.74 8.92
C VAL A 408 8.88 -13.32 10.30
N LEU A 409 8.08 -13.53 11.35
CA LEU A 409 8.50 -13.24 12.72
C LEU A 409 9.70 -14.09 13.15
N ASP A 410 9.76 -15.37 12.75
CA ASP A 410 10.91 -16.25 12.99
C ASP A 410 12.18 -15.72 12.32
N ALA A 411 12.05 -15.18 11.10
CA ALA A 411 13.16 -14.53 10.41
C ALA A 411 13.59 -13.26 11.12
N TYR A 412 12.63 -12.39 11.46
CA TYR A 412 12.89 -11.12 12.11
C TYR A 412 13.56 -11.29 13.48
N GLU A 413 13.12 -12.27 14.28
CA GLU A 413 13.68 -12.56 15.61
C GLU A 413 15.17 -12.93 15.58
N ARG A 414 15.70 -13.39 14.44
CA ARG A 414 17.15 -13.66 14.30
C ARG A 414 17.98 -12.40 14.07
N HIS A 415 17.36 -11.28 13.68
CA HIS A 415 18.04 -10.05 13.26
C HIS A 415 17.63 -8.82 14.07
N LEU A 416 16.50 -8.90 14.79
CA LEU A 416 15.93 -7.84 15.62
C LEU A 416 16.11 -8.15 17.10
N GLU A 417 16.65 -7.17 17.83
CA GLU A 417 16.74 -7.21 19.29
C GLU A 417 15.56 -6.44 19.91
N PRO A 418 15.12 -6.79 21.13
CA PRO A 418 14.13 -6.00 21.86
C PRO A 418 14.56 -4.53 21.98
N GLY A 419 13.64 -3.60 21.70
CA GLY A 419 13.90 -2.16 21.74
C GLY A 419 14.63 -1.58 20.53
N ASN A 420 14.80 -2.35 19.45
CA ASN A 420 15.28 -1.80 18.17
C ASN A 420 14.30 -0.75 17.61
N ASP A 421 14.81 0.15 16.74
CA ASP A 421 14.00 1.12 15.98
C ASP A 421 14.23 0.95 14.46
N LEU A 422 14.35 -0.30 14.00
CA LEU A 422 14.46 -0.59 12.57
C LEU A 422 13.09 -0.55 11.87
N ARG A 423 12.02 -0.56 12.68
CA ARG A 423 10.62 -0.38 12.24
C ARG A 423 10.18 -1.43 11.23
N TRP A 424 10.74 -2.63 11.24
CA TRP A 424 10.36 -3.66 10.28
C TRP A 424 8.88 -3.96 10.36
N ARG A 425 8.25 -4.19 9.21
CA ARG A 425 6.81 -4.32 9.07
C ARG A 425 6.43 -5.71 8.62
N ILE A 426 5.27 -6.13 9.09
CA ILE A 426 4.48 -7.16 8.42
C ILE A 426 3.32 -6.42 7.77
N GLU A 427 3.27 -6.51 6.44
CA GLU A 427 2.19 -5.96 5.65
C GLU A 427 0.99 -6.91 5.71
N HIS A 428 -0.20 -6.32 5.78
CA HIS A 428 -1.49 -6.97 6.02
C HIS A 428 -1.66 -7.46 7.46
N ALA A 429 -0.79 -8.37 7.91
CA ALA A 429 -0.92 -9.04 9.21
C ALA A 429 -2.37 -9.54 9.43
N GLN A 430 -2.96 -10.11 8.37
CA GLN A 430 -4.39 -10.33 8.29
C GLN A 430 -4.85 -11.45 9.22
N LEU A 431 -4.10 -12.55 9.27
CA LEU A 431 -4.24 -13.60 10.28
C LEU A 431 -2.98 -13.65 11.14
N VAL A 432 -3.18 -13.58 12.46
CA VAL A 432 -2.09 -13.72 13.43
C VAL A 432 -2.51 -14.71 14.51
N HIS A 433 -1.73 -15.77 14.66
CA HIS A 433 -1.93 -16.76 15.71
C HIS A 433 -1.67 -16.16 17.11
N ASP A 434 -2.35 -16.66 18.14
CA ASP A 434 -2.25 -16.17 19.51
C ASP A 434 -0.81 -16.18 20.04
N ASP A 435 -0.09 -17.27 19.82
CA ASP A 435 1.33 -17.42 20.18
C ASP A 435 2.25 -16.40 19.50
N ASP A 436 1.87 -15.89 18.33
CA ASP A 436 2.68 -14.96 17.54
C ASP A 436 2.36 -13.49 17.85
N LEU A 437 1.18 -13.21 18.41
CA LEU A 437 0.75 -11.84 18.72
C LEU A 437 1.74 -11.08 19.63
N PRO A 438 2.24 -11.63 20.77
CA PRO A 438 3.19 -10.92 21.62
C PRO A 438 4.54 -10.60 20.96
N ARG A 439 4.85 -11.25 19.83
CA ARG A 439 6.12 -11.07 19.12
C ARG A 439 6.18 -9.72 18.42
N PHE A 440 5.04 -9.14 18.02
CA PHE A 440 4.98 -7.79 17.45
C PHE A 440 5.56 -6.77 18.43
N GLY A 441 5.05 -6.74 19.67
CA GLY A 441 5.54 -5.83 20.72
C GLY A 441 6.97 -6.14 21.15
N ARG A 442 7.30 -7.43 21.37
CA ARG A 442 8.65 -7.85 21.80
C ARG A 442 9.73 -7.45 20.79
N LEU A 443 9.46 -7.61 19.50
CA LEU A 443 10.42 -7.33 18.42
C LEU A 443 10.29 -5.92 17.84
N GLY A 444 9.31 -5.12 18.26
CA GLY A 444 9.03 -3.80 17.69
C GLY A 444 8.61 -3.85 16.21
N VAL A 445 7.94 -4.93 15.80
CA VAL A 445 7.49 -5.13 14.42
C VAL A 445 6.17 -4.41 14.21
N ILE A 446 6.08 -3.56 13.20
CA ILE A 446 4.90 -2.75 12.92
C ILE A 446 3.88 -3.55 12.12
N PRO A 447 2.64 -3.70 12.59
CA PRO A 447 1.53 -4.17 11.77
C PRO A 447 1.11 -3.03 10.82
N SER A 448 1.30 -3.25 9.53
CA SER A 448 0.89 -2.35 8.45
C SER A 448 -0.37 -2.93 7.82
N ILE A 449 -1.53 -2.53 8.35
CA ILE A 449 -2.83 -3.15 8.09
C ILE A 449 -3.60 -2.43 6.97
N GLN A 450 -4.65 -3.08 6.47
CA GLN A 450 -5.63 -2.48 5.58
C GLN A 450 -7.02 -2.74 6.16
N THR A 451 -7.61 -1.71 6.76
CA THR A 451 -8.88 -1.90 7.47
C THR A 451 -10.01 -2.31 6.53
N THR A 452 -10.03 -1.77 5.31
CA THR A 452 -10.98 -2.12 4.24
C THR A 452 -10.99 -3.60 3.88
N HIS A 453 -9.86 -4.31 3.95
CA HIS A 453 -9.85 -5.77 3.75
C HIS A 453 -10.78 -6.48 4.74
N ALA A 454 -10.91 -6.01 5.99
CA ALA A 454 -11.80 -6.64 6.96
C ALA A 454 -13.27 -6.60 6.51
N THR A 455 -13.69 -5.49 5.90
CA THR A 455 -15.06 -5.27 5.43
C THR A 455 -15.30 -5.88 4.05
N SER A 456 -14.30 -5.96 3.19
CA SER A 456 -14.35 -6.70 1.93
C SER A 456 -14.41 -8.23 2.16
N ASP A 457 -13.76 -8.71 3.22
CA ASP A 457 -13.60 -10.14 3.50
C ASP A 457 -14.72 -10.71 4.38
N MET A 458 -15.41 -9.87 5.17
CA MET A 458 -16.35 -10.29 6.21
C MET A 458 -17.44 -11.26 5.74
N ALA A 459 -17.88 -11.13 4.49
CA ALA A 459 -18.95 -11.95 3.93
C ALA A 459 -18.53 -13.40 3.64
N TRP A 460 -17.22 -13.67 3.52
CA TRP A 460 -16.72 -14.97 3.08
C TRP A 460 -15.58 -15.56 3.91
N ILE A 461 -14.91 -14.77 4.74
CA ILE A 461 -13.71 -15.20 5.47
C ILE A 461 -13.98 -16.39 6.41
N GLU A 462 -15.18 -16.48 7.00
CA GLU A 462 -15.57 -17.63 7.83
C GLU A 462 -15.62 -18.94 7.03
N PHE A 463 -15.95 -18.92 5.74
CA PHE A 463 -15.89 -20.14 4.93
C PHE A 463 -14.45 -20.61 4.70
N ARG A 464 -13.49 -19.67 4.63
CA ARG A 464 -12.06 -20.01 4.47
C ARG A 464 -11.46 -20.55 5.77
N LEU A 465 -11.82 -19.96 6.92
CA LEU A 465 -11.17 -20.24 8.20
C LEU A 465 -11.99 -21.14 9.12
N GLY A 466 -13.30 -21.19 8.97
CA GLY A 466 -14.20 -21.76 9.96
C GLY A 466 -14.32 -20.89 11.21
N ALA A 467 -15.45 -21.02 11.91
CA ALA A 467 -15.81 -20.19 13.05
C ALA A 467 -14.73 -20.14 14.17
N SER A 468 -14.05 -21.25 14.44
CA SER A 468 -13.06 -21.35 15.52
C SER A 468 -11.81 -20.48 15.30
N ARG A 469 -11.49 -20.11 14.06
CA ARG A 469 -10.29 -19.32 13.72
C ARG A 469 -10.60 -17.85 13.42
N MET A 470 -11.88 -17.45 13.44
CA MET A 470 -12.29 -16.06 13.18
C MET A 470 -11.66 -15.06 14.14
N GLY A 471 -11.45 -15.48 15.40
CA GLY A 471 -10.77 -14.69 16.42
C GLY A 471 -9.27 -14.50 16.21
N ARG A 472 -8.69 -14.96 15.08
CA ARG A 472 -7.30 -14.71 14.62
C ARG A 472 -7.21 -13.69 13.48
N ALA A 473 -8.34 -13.35 12.85
CA ALA A 473 -8.39 -12.50 11.66
C ALA A 473 -8.66 -11.02 12.00
N HIS A 474 -8.04 -10.10 11.26
CA HIS A 474 -8.27 -8.64 11.32
C HIS A 474 -8.27 -8.04 12.74
N ARG A 475 -7.33 -8.48 13.59
CA ARG A 475 -7.29 -8.16 15.03
C ARG A 475 -6.58 -6.86 15.35
N TYR A 476 -7.09 -5.76 14.81
CA TYR A 476 -6.39 -4.48 14.82
C TYR A 476 -6.22 -3.91 16.23
N ARG A 477 -7.20 -4.08 17.14
CA ARG A 477 -7.08 -3.68 18.54
C ARG A 477 -6.01 -4.48 19.27
N ASP A 478 -5.95 -5.78 19.04
CA ASP A 478 -4.96 -6.65 19.67
C ASP A 478 -3.55 -6.29 19.21
N LEU A 479 -3.36 -6.09 17.90
CA LEU A 479 -2.09 -5.65 17.31
C LEU A 479 -1.67 -4.25 17.78
N LEU A 480 -2.63 -3.31 17.88
CA LEU A 480 -2.39 -1.99 18.46
C LEU A 480 -1.92 -2.08 19.90
N THR A 481 -2.50 -2.97 20.69
CA THR A 481 -2.14 -3.16 22.11
C THR A 481 -0.69 -3.63 22.27
N GLN A 482 -0.14 -4.37 21.29
CA GLN A 482 1.24 -4.84 21.36
C GLN A 482 2.28 -3.71 21.18
N ASN A 483 2.00 -2.75 20.31
CA ASN A 483 2.98 -1.73 19.93
C ASN A 483 2.66 -0.32 20.43
N GLY A 484 1.39 -0.06 20.78
CA GLY A 484 0.86 1.28 21.07
C GLY A 484 0.57 2.14 19.83
N TRP A 485 0.85 1.63 18.62
CA TRP A 485 0.56 2.29 17.34
C TRP A 485 0.55 1.28 16.19
N ILE A 486 -0.16 1.61 15.10
CA ILE A 486 -0.27 0.80 13.87
C ILE A 486 -0.34 1.72 12.64
N ALA A 487 0.03 1.21 11.46
CA ALA A 487 -0.13 1.95 10.21
C ALA A 487 -1.32 1.38 9.42
N ASN A 488 -2.16 2.23 8.83
CA ASN A 488 -3.33 1.80 8.06
C ASN A 488 -3.26 2.34 6.63
N GLY A 489 -3.13 1.44 5.65
CA GLY A 489 -3.17 1.76 4.21
C GLY A 489 -4.35 1.12 3.52
N SER A 490 -4.46 1.33 2.21
CA SER A 490 -5.55 0.74 1.42
C SER A 490 -5.12 -0.48 0.62
N ASP A 491 -3.84 -0.61 0.24
CA ASP A 491 -3.39 -1.55 -0.79
C ASP A 491 -4.01 -1.30 -2.17
N PHE A 492 -4.38 -0.05 -2.49
CA PHE A 492 -4.92 0.27 -3.80
C PHE A 492 -3.93 -0.11 -4.93
N PRO A 493 -4.42 -0.61 -6.09
CA PRO A 493 -5.82 -0.66 -6.51
C PRO A 493 -6.52 -2.01 -6.22
N ILE A 494 -6.07 -2.77 -5.22
CA ILE A 494 -6.83 -3.93 -4.73
C ILE A 494 -8.12 -3.42 -4.08
N GLU A 495 -7.97 -2.49 -3.15
CA GLU A 495 -9.07 -1.68 -2.61
C GLU A 495 -9.15 -0.30 -3.26
N MET A 496 -10.18 0.44 -2.89
CA MET A 496 -10.40 1.82 -3.29
C MET A 496 -9.39 2.77 -2.64
N ILE A 497 -9.06 3.87 -3.34
CA ILE A 497 -7.96 4.78 -2.94
C ILE A 497 -8.28 5.68 -1.75
N GLU A 498 -9.55 5.81 -1.35
CA GLU A 498 -9.98 6.85 -0.40
C GLU A 498 -9.70 6.48 1.07
N PRO A 499 -8.84 7.23 1.81
CA PRO A 499 -8.54 6.96 3.22
C PRO A 499 -9.76 7.00 4.14
N LEU A 500 -10.79 7.79 3.80
CA LEU A 500 -12.02 7.85 4.58
C LEU A 500 -12.77 6.51 4.60
N ARG A 501 -12.66 5.68 3.56
CA ARG A 501 -13.17 4.30 3.61
C ARG A 501 -12.41 3.47 4.65
N GLY A 502 -11.08 3.58 4.64
CA GLY A 502 -10.21 3.00 5.65
C GLY A 502 -10.57 3.45 7.07
N PHE A 503 -10.81 4.75 7.27
CA PHE A 503 -11.25 5.32 8.55
C PHE A 503 -12.58 4.71 9.02
N ARG A 504 -13.60 4.68 8.16
CA ARG A 504 -14.91 4.10 8.49
C ARG A 504 -14.82 2.62 8.82
N SER A 505 -14.07 1.86 8.02
CA SER A 505 -13.84 0.44 8.26
C SER A 505 -13.05 0.20 9.56
N ALA A 506 -12.10 1.08 9.91
CA ALA A 506 -11.36 0.99 11.16
C ALA A 506 -12.24 1.21 12.40
N VAL A 507 -13.11 2.22 12.34
CA VAL A 507 -13.91 2.70 13.48
C VAL A 507 -15.22 1.94 13.63
N PHE A 508 -15.98 1.82 12.54
CA PHE A 508 -17.32 1.26 12.57
C PHE A 508 -17.35 -0.22 12.17
N ARG A 509 -16.27 -0.72 11.57
CA ARG A 509 -16.17 -2.12 11.08
C ARG A 509 -17.28 -2.47 10.10
N LYS A 510 -17.66 -1.51 9.26
CA LYS A 510 -18.74 -1.62 8.28
C LYS A 510 -18.23 -1.28 6.88
N ASP A 511 -18.83 -1.89 5.88
CA ASP A 511 -18.63 -1.57 4.46
C ASP A 511 -19.24 -0.21 4.10
N ASP A 512 -19.18 0.16 2.82
CA ASP A 512 -19.64 1.45 2.33
C ASP A 512 -21.17 1.61 2.34
N GLU A 513 -21.89 0.50 2.46
CA GLU A 513 -23.33 0.42 2.66
C GLU A 513 -23.72 0.46 4.15
N GLY A 514 -22.74 0.54 5.07
CA GLY A 514 -22.97 0.58 6.51
C GLY A 514 -23.30 -0.79 7.11
N LEU A 515 -22.91 -1.88 6.45
CA LEU A 515 -23.17 -3.26 6.87
C LEU A 515 -21.90 -3.95 7.39
N PRO A 516 -22.03 -4.97 8.26
CA PRO A 516 -23.25 -5.38 8.95
C PRO A 516 -23.63 -4.39 10.06
N ALA A 517 -24.91 -4.41 10.45
CA ALA A 517 -25.34 -3.69 11.64
C ALA A 517 -24.52 -4.13 12.86
N GLY A 518 -24.01 -3.17 13.64
CA GLY A 518 -23.13 -3.42 14.78
C GLY A 518 -21.65 -3.65 14.45
N GLY A 519 -21.29 -3.74 13.16
CA GLY A 519 -19.91 -3.88 12.69
C GLY A 519 -19.36 -5.31 12.78
N PHE A 520 -18.44 -5.64 11.88
CA PHE A 520 -17.74 -6.92 11.82
C PHE A 520 -16.62 -7.00 12.86
N GLN A 521 -16.71 -7.92 13.82
CA GLN A 521 -15.77 -8.04 14.94
C GLN A 521 -15.52 -6.70 15.66
N PRO A 522 -16.56 -6.08 16.27
CA PRO A 522 -16.48 -4.71 16.78
C PRO A 522 -15.47 -4.51 17.91
N LEU A 523 -15.10 -5.57 18.64
CA LEU A 523 -14.05 -5.50 19.67
C LEU A 523 -12.65 -5.24 19.08
N GLN A 524 -12.46 -5.46 17.77
CA GLN A 524 -11.23 -5.18 17.04
C GLN A 524 -11.21 -3.77 16.42
N ALA A 525 -12.22 -2.94 16.67
CA ALA A 525 -12.29 -1.58 16.18
C ALA A 525 -11.23 -0.66 16.80
N LEU A 526 -10.80 0.32 16.00
CA LEU A 526 -10.02 1.46 16.46
C LEU A 526 -10.96 2.58 16.90
N SER A 527 -10.52 3.41 17.84
CA SER A 527 -11.18 4.69 18.08
C SER A 527 -10.93 5.65 16.90
N ARG A 528 -11.75 6.70 16.79
CA ARG A 528 -11.59 7.74 15.76
C ARG A 528 -10.21 8.39 15.78
N VAL A 529 -9.69 8.68 16.98
CA VAL A 529 -8.35 9.26 17.15
C VAL A 529 -7.25 8.29 16.70
N GLU A 530 -7.37 7.01 17.06
CA GLU A 530 -6.40 5.98 16.62
C GLU A 530 -6.46 5.77 15.10
N ALA A 531 -7.65 5.76 14.51
CA ALA A 531 -7.83 5.63 13.06
C ALA A 531 -7.24 6.84 12.30
N LEU A 532 -7.48 8.07 12.79
CA LEU A 532 -6.86 9.27 12.20
C LEU A 532 -5.33 9.21 12.31
N ARG A 533 -4.79 8.85 13.49
CA ARG A 533 -3.34 8.67 13.67
C ARG A 533 -2.77 7.62 12.71
N ALA A 534 -3.45 6.48 12.55
CA ALA A 534 -3.04 5.36 11.69
C ALA A 534 -2.86 5.74 10.22
N MET A 535 -3.65 6.72 9.72
CA MET A 535 -3.56 7.25 8.35
C MET A 535 -2.83 8.60 8.24
N THR A 536 -2.19 9.07 9.32
CA THR A 536 -1.42 10.32 9.36
C THR A 536 -0.08 10.12 10.08
N ILE A 537 0.07 10.52 11.35
CA ILE A 537 1.34 10.52 12.07
C ILE A 537 1.93 9.13 12.27
N TRP A 538 1.11 8.08 12.41
CA TRP A 538 1.60 6.70 12.51
C TRP A 538 2.01 6.14 11.16
N ALA A 539 1.37 6.53 10.06
CA ALA A 539 1.85 6.23 8.72
C ALA A 539 3.19 6.93 8.44
N ALA A 540 3.33 8.21 8.81
CA ALA A 540 4.59 8.95 8.74
C ALA A 540 5.68 8.26 9.59
N ARG A 541 5.34 7.87 10.82
CA ARG A 541 6.25 7.16 11.73
C ARG A 541 6.71 5.83 11.17
N ALA A 542 5.83 5.06 10.53
CA ALA A 542 6.22 3.82 9.87
C ALA A 542 7.30 4.09 8.80
N ASN A 543 7.20 5.21 8.09
CA ASN A 543 8.11 5.64 7.02
C ASN A 543 9.37 6.41 7.49
N PHE A 544 9.55 6.67 8.79
CA PHE A 544 10.59 7.56 9.33
C PHE A 544 10.43 9.04 8.94
N GLU A 545 9.19 9.50 8.76
CA GLU A 545 8.86 10.85 8.31
C GLU A 545 8.16 11.70 9.38
N GLU A 546 7.97 11.17 10.59
CA GLU A 546 7.20 11.78 11.68
C GLU A 546 7.74 13.13 12.16
N GLU A 547 9.04 13.38 12.01
CA GLU A 547 9.67 14.65 12.37
C GLU A 547 9.37 15.75 11.35
N ASN A 548 8.95 15.39 10.14
CA ASN A 548 8.73 16.33 9.04
C ASN A 548 7.26 16.49 8.65
N ARG A 549 6.40 15.49 8.92
CA ARG A 549 4.98 15.47 8.51
C ARG A 549 4.17 14.45 9.31
N GLY A 550 2.90 14.32 8.96
CA GLY A 550 1.93 13.41 9.61
C GLY A 550 1.17 14.05 10.77
N SER A 551 1.61 15.20 11.24
CA SER A 551 0.90 16.09 12.17
C SER A 551 1.14 17.54 11.77
N LEU A 552 0.29 18.44 12.23
CA LEU A 552 0.42 19.89 12.02
C LEU A 552 1.07 20.51 13.25
N GLU A 553 2.40 20.60 13.22
CA GLU A 553 3.22 21.15 14.30
C GLU A 553 4.24 22.15 13.74
N PRO A 554 4.65 23.17 14.51
CA PRO A 554 5.70 24.08 14.08
C PRO A 554 6.98 23.34 13.67
N GLY A 555 7.53 23.71 12.51
CA GLY A 555 8.68 23.06 11.89
C GLY A 555 8.34 22.00 10.85
N LYS A 556 7.15 21.40 10.89
CA LYS A 556 6.71 20.39 9.91
C LYS A 556 6.19 21.03 8.63
N TRP A 557 6.16 20.23 7.55
CA TRP A 557 5.53 20.63 6.30
C TRP A 557 4.04 20.90 6.51
N ALA A 558 3.52 21.94 5.85
CA ALA A 558 2.10 22.25 5.82
C ALA A 558 1.37 21.33 4.84
N ASP A 559 1.38 20.04 5.12
CA ASP A 559 0.63 19.02 4.38
C ASP A 559 -0.69 18.80 5.10
N PHE A 560 -1.82 19.15 4.48
CA PHE A 560 -3.13 19.07 5.12
C PHE A 560 -4.26 18.74 4.16
N THR A 561 -5.30 18.12 4.72
CA THR A 561 -6.53 17.75 4.03
C THR A 561 -7.70 18.43 4.73
N VAL A 562 -8.59 19.03 3.95
CA VAL A 562 -9.74 19.80 4.43
C VAL A 562 -11.02 19.05 4.12
N LEU A 563 -11.84 18.83 5.15
CA LEU A 563 -13.15 18.19 5.04
C LEU A 563 -14.28 19.16 5.39
N ASP A 564 -15.45 18.91 4.83
CA ASP A 564 -16.70 19.59 5.21
C ASP A 564 -17.31 19.08 6.52
N THR A 565 -16.83 17.95 7.02
CA THR A 565 -17.40 17.21 8.14
C THR A 565 -16.32 16.89 9.19
N ASP A 566 -16.68 17.04 10.46
CA ASP A 566 -15.80 16.65 11.57
C ASP A 566 -15.79 15.13 11.74
N ILE A 567 -14.73 14.45 11.27
CA ILE A 567 -14.62 13.00 11.40
C ILE A 567 -14.27 12.52 12.82
N ILE A 568 -13.96 13.43 13.74
CA ILE A 568 -13.67 13.11 15.14
C ILE A 568 -14.95 13.22 15.99
N GLU A 569 -15.73 14.29 15.82
CA GLU A 569 -16.92 14.56 16.64
C GLU A 569 -18.25 14.26 15.95
N GLY A 570 -18.30 14.19 14.61
CA GLY A 570 -19.53 13.97 13.84
C GLY A 570 -20.21 12.63 14.15
N ASP A 571 -21.51 12.53 13.88
CA ASP A 571 -22.24 11.27 13.94
C ASP A 571 -21.80 10.30 12.81
N GLU A 572 -22.17 9.03 12.90
CA GLU A 572 -21.77 8.04 11.89
C GLU A 572 -22.28 8.42 10.49
N ASP A 573 -23.55 8.82 10.35
CA ASP A 573 -24.16 9.09 9.04
C ASP A 573 -23.51 10.29 8.34
N SER A 574 -23.13 11.33 9.08
CA SER A 574 -22.37 12.46 8.51
C SER A 574 -20.97 12.04 8.06
N ILE A 575 -20.27 11.21 8.83
CA ILE A 575 -18.94 10.69 8.46
C ILE A 575 -18.98 9.85 7.18
N TYR A 576 -20.07 9.10 6.94
CA TYR A 576 -20.26 8.38 5.66
C TYR A 576 -20.42 9.30 4.46
N LYS A 577 -20.84 10.55 4.66
CA LYS A 577 -21.08 11.55 3.63
C LYS A 577 -19.96 12.59 3.51
N ALA A 578 -18.99 12.56 4.43
CA ALA A 578 -17.89 13.52 4.48
C ALA A 578 -17.19 13.65 3.13
N GLN A 579 -16.96 14.88 2.70
CA GLN A 579 -16.31 15.20 1.43
C GLN A 579 -15.00 15.94 1.66
N ILE A 580 -14.03 15.68 0.78
CA ILE A 580 -12.78 16.42 0.74
C ILE A 580 -13.00 17.69 -0.08
N HIS A 581 -12.80 18.82 0.58
CA HIS A 581 -12.90 20.13 -0.04
C HIS A 581 -11.59 20.52 -0.74
N SER A 582 -10.46 20.31 -0.06
CA SER A 582 -9.16 20.70 -0.59
C SER A 582 -8.01 19.94 0.05
N VAL A 583 -6.88 19.88 -0.66
CA VAL A 583 -5.64 19.25 -0.20
C VAL A 583 -4.47 20.14 -0.53
N ALA A 584 -3.59 20.35 0.46
CA ALA A 584 -2.37 21.10 0.29
C ALA A 584 -1.13 20.26 0.59
N VAL A 585 -0.08 20.52 -0.18
CA VAL A 585 1.24 19.93 -0.02
C VAL A 585 2.24 21.07 0.13
N ALA A 586 2.94 21.11 1.27
CA ALA A 586 3.80 22.22 1.65
C ALA A 586 3.10 23.60 1.54
N GLY A 587 1.83 23.67 1.96
CA GLY A 587 1.03 24.90 1.93
C GLY A 587 0.46 25.28 0.56
N GLU A 588 0.82 24.58 -0.50
CA GLU A 588 0.31 24.79 -1.85
C GLU A 588 -0.89 23.88 -2.13
N PHE A 589 -2.01 24.46 -2.54
CA PHE A 589 -3.24 23.73 -2.84
C PHE A 589 -3.06 22.92 -4.13
N THR A 590 -3.17 21.60 -4.00
CA THR A 590 -3.00 20.61 -5.08
C THR A 590 -4.33 20.03 -5.57
N PHE A 591 -5.38 20.19 -4.79
CA PHE A 591 -6.77 19.87 -5.12
C PHE A 591 -7.70 20.84 -4.38
N GLU A 592 -8.71 21.32 -5.07
CA GLU A 592 -9.78 22.19 -4.55
C GLU A 592 -11.08 21.89 -5.29
N THR A 593 -12.18 21.75 -4.57
CA THR A 593 -13.53 21.83 -5.14
C THR A 593 -14.07 23.26 -5.03
N PRO A 594 -14.93 23.73 -5.95
CA PRO A 594 -15.68 24.96 -5.72
C PRO A 594 -16.55 24.82 -4.46
N ILE A 595 -16.51 25.83 -3.58
CA ILE A 595 -17.42 25.97 -2.43
C ILE A 595 -18.83 26.31 -2.92
#